data_AF-A0A9C9G6V6-F1
#
_entry.id   AF-A0A9C9G6V6-F1
#
_cell.length_a   1.000
_cell.length_b   1.000
_cell.length_c   1.000
_cell.angle_alpha   90.00
_cell.angle_beta   90.00
_cell.angle_gamma   90.00
#
_symmetry.space_group_name_H-M   'P 1'
#
loop_
_entity.id
_entity.type
_entity.pdbx_description
1 polymer ?
#
loop_
_entity_poly.entity_id
_entity_poly.type
_entity_poly.pdbx_seq_one_letter_code
_entity_poly.pdbx_strand_id
1 'polypeptide(L)'
;MFYPENKNFSNAEERAFVREELVYNVTEDILLTLEDLEVSKKELAHRLGKSRSYVTQVLSGARNMTLGSLSDICFALGVKPKVNIVVEPILDDLAFDWTMENDELKVEELIQNSQNIFDCRDRKEWKTLVA
;
A
#
# COMPACT_ATOMS: atom_id res chain seq x y z
N MET A 1 16.41 -3.98 -17.66
CA MET A 1 16.00 -5.24 -17.02
C MET A 1 15.44 -6.14 -18.12
N PHE A 2 15.90 -7.38 -18.27
CA PHE A 2 15.53 -8.27 -19.39
C PHE A 2 14.45 -9.26 -18.94
N TYR A 3 13.19 -8.88 -19.10
CA TYR A 3 12.08 -9.83 -19.06
C TYR A 3 11.37 -9.82 -20.41
N PRO A 4 10.85 -10.97 -20.88
CA PRO A 4 9.99 -10.99 -22.05
C PRO A 4 8.77 -10.10 -21.80
N GLU A 5 8.30 -9.40 -22.84
CA GLU A 5 7.25 -8.36 -22.75
C GLU A 5 5.92 -8.84 -22.14
N ASN A 6 5.71 -10.15 -22.02
CA ASN A 6 4.50 -10.80 -21.51
C ASN A 6 4.68 -11.46 -20.13
N LYS A 7 5.71 -11.08 -19.37
CA LYS A 7 5.89 -11.61 -18.01
C LYS A 7 4.90 -10.96 -17.05
N ASN A 8 3.87 -11.71 -16.66
CA ASN A 8 3.04 -11.37 -15.50
C ASN A 8 3.85 -11.59 -14.23
N PHE A 9 4.09 -10.52 -13.49
CA PHE A 9 4.69 -10.60 -12.17
C PHE A 9 3.63 -10.99 -11.14
N SER A 10 4.06 -11.68 -10.09
CA SER A 10 3.21 -11.90 -8.92
C SER A 10 3.05 -10.60 -8.12
N ASN A 11 1.94 -10.45 -7.39
CA ASN A 11 1.75 -9.36 -6.43
C ASN A 11 2.93 -9.21 -5.44
N ALA A 12 3.64 -10.29 -5.13
CA ALA A 12 4.80 -10.25 -4.26
C ALA A 12 6.03 -9.62 -4.94
N GLU A 13 6.26 -9.91 -6.22
CA GLU A 13 7.34 -9.34 -7.04
C GLU A 13 7.09 -7.85 -7.29
N GLU A 14 5.87 -7.46 -7.66
CA GLU A 14 5.51 -6.05 -7.85
C GLU A 14 5.71 -5.24 -6.57
N ARG A 15 5.26 -5.77 -5.42
CA ARG A 15 5.49 -5.13 -4.12
C ARG A 15 6.96 -5.01 -3.75
N ALA A 16 7.80 -5.96 -4.16
CA ALA A 16 9.23 -5.90 -3.93
C ALA A 16 9.87 -4.82 -4.82
N PHE A 17 9.48 -4.78 -6.10
CA PHE A 17 9.96 -3.81 -7.07
C PHE A 17 9.66 -2.37 -6.64
N VAL A 18 8.40 -2.06 -6.31
CA VAL A 18 7.99 -0.71 -5.86
C VAL A 18 8.75 -0.29 -4.58
N ARG A 19 9.04 -1.25 -3.70
CA ARG A 19 9.84 -0.98 -2.49
C ARG A 19 11.29 -0.67 -2.84
N GLU A 20 11.90 -1.48 -3.70
CA GLU A 20 13.30 -1.30 -4.11
C GLU A 20 13.50 0.01 -4.85
N GLU A 21 12.56 0.39 -5.71
CA GLU A 21 12.54 1.68 -6.40
C GLU A 21 12.55 2.86 -5.42
N LEU A 22 11.65 2.86 -4.42
CA LEU A 22 11.61 3.92 -3.42
C LEU A 22 12.91 3.99 -2.61
N VAL A 23 13.43 2.84 -2.15
CA VAL A 23 14.68 2.79 -1.38
C VAL A 23 15.85 3.29 -2.21
N TYR A 24 15.91 2.91 -3.50
CA TYR A 24 16.94 3.36 -4.42
C TYR A 24 16.89 4.88 -4.60
N ASN A 25 15.74 5.44 -4.99
CA ASN A 25 15.57 6.87 -5.25
C ASN A 25 15.95 7.73 -4.04
N VAL A 26 15.44 7.36 -2.86
CA VAL A 26 15.74 8.09 -1.61
C VAL A 26 17.23 7.99 -1.26
N THR A 27 17.85 6.82 -1.49
CA THR A 27 19.28 6.65 -1.20
C THR A 27 20.15 7.48 -2.17
N GLU A 28 19.77 7.53 -3.44
CA GLU A 28 20.43 8.35 -4.46
C GLU A 28 20.34 9.84 -4.13
N ASP A 29 19.16 10.34 -3.75
CA ASP A 29 18.97 11.74 -3.32
C ASP A 29 19.91 12.11 -2.15
N ILE A 30 20.08 11.22 -1.18
CA ILE A 30 21.01 11.43 -0.06
C ILE A 30 22.46 11.44 -0.56
N LEU A 31 22.84 10.54 -1.46
CA LEU A 31 24.20 10.46 -2.00
C LEU A 31 24.56 11.72 -2.81
N LEU A 32 23.64 12.22 -3.62
CA LEU A 32 23.80 13.48 -4.35
C LEU A 32 23.92 14.66 -3.38
N THR A 33 23.06 14.69 -2.35
CA THR A 33 23.14 15.73 -1.30
C THR A 33 24.50 15.69 -0.57
N LEU A 34 25.07 14.51 -0.34
CA LEU A 34 26.41 14.39 0.26
C LEU A 34 27.50 14.95 -0.66
N GLU A 35 27.39 14.72 -1.97
CA GLU A 35 28.30 15.25 -2.97
C GLU A 35 28.20 16.78 -3.06
N ASP A 36 26.99 17.33 -3.17
CA ASP A 36 26.72 18.77 -3.23
C ASP A 36 27.23 19.53 -2.01
N LEU A 37 27.18 18.90 -0.84
CA LEU A 37 27.66 19.46 0.43
C LEU A 37 29.13 19.13 0.73
N GLU A 38 29.82 18.41 -0.15
CA GLU A 38 31.19 17.89 0.04
C GLU A 38 31.36 17.08 1.34
N VAL A 39 30.31 16.37 1.77
CA VAL A 39 30.29 15.58 3.01
C VAL A 39 30.62 14.12 2.73
N SER A 40 31.74 13.64 3.26
CA SER A 40 32.09 12.22 3.17
C SER A 40 31.17 11.33 4.04
N LYS A 41 31.01 10.04 3.67
CA LYS A 41 30.32 9.04 4.51
C LYS A 41 30.92 8.90 5.92
N LYS A 42 32.23 9.15 6.06
CA LYS A 42 32.92 9.17 7.36
C LYS A 42 32.44 10.34 8.22
N GLU A 43 32.34 11.50 7.61
CA GLU A 43 31.86 12.72 8.27
C GLU A 43 30.39 12.58 8.66
N LEU A 44 29.53 12.08 7.77
CA LEU A 44 28.13 11.79 8.10
C LEU A 44 28.01 10.84 9.31
N ALA A 45 28.82 9.78 9.36
CA ALA A 45 28.84 8.86 10.50
C ALA A 45 29.20 9.58 11.81
N HIS A 46 30.15 10.51 11.76
CA HIS A 46 30.52 11.33 12.91
C HIS A 46 29.38 12.24 13.37
N ARG A 47 28.73 12.95 12.43
CA ARG A 47 27.58 13.83 12.73
C ARG A 47 26.39 13.08 13.34
N LEU A 48 26.15 11.83 12.90
CA LEU A 48 25.08 10.98 13.42
C LEU A 48 25.44 10.26 14.73
N GLY A 49 26.70 10.29 15.16
CA GLY A 49 27.17 9.47 16.28
C GLY A 49 27.03 7.96 16.01
N LYS A 50 27.18 7.53 14.76
CA LYS A 50 27.04 6.12 14.32
C LYS A 50 28.34 5.58 13.75
N SER A 51 28.39 4.26 13.56
CA SER A 51 29.53 3.61 12.93
C SER A 51 29.57 3.88 11.42
N ARG A 52 30.77 3.88 10.83
CA ARG A 52 30.93 3.94 9.37
C ARG A 52 30.20 2.79 8.66
N SER A 53 30.22 1.60 9.26
CA SER A 53 29.50 0.43 8.72
C SER A 53 28.00 0.67 8.64
N TYR A 54 27.40 1.27 9.69
CA TYR A 54 25.98 1.63 9.68
C TYR A 54 25.64 2.58 8.53
N VAL A 55 26.42 3.66 8.34
CA VAL A 55 26.20 4.61 7.24
C VAL A 55 26.35 3.93 5.88
N THR A 56 27.37 3.09 5.69
CA THR A 56 27.55 2.35 4.44
C THR A 56 26.38 1.40 4.14
N GLN A 57 25.85 0.70 5.15
CA GLN A 57 24.72 -0.21 4.98
C GLN A 57 23.40 0.51 4.70
N VAL A 58 23.19 1.68 5.30
CA VAL A 58 21.99 2.49 5.02
C VAL A 58 22.07 3.08 3.62
N LEU A 59 23.25 3.58 3.22
CA LEU A 59 23.46 4.20 1.90
C LEU A 59 23.75 3.21 0.77
N SER A 60 23.71 1.90 1.02
CA SER A 60 23.85 0.90 -0.05
C SER A 60 22.50 0.54 -0.68
N GLY A 61 21.38 1.00 -0.11
CA GLY A 61 20.03 0.59 -0.52
C GLY A 61 19.67 -0.86 -0.17
N ALA A 62 20.63 -1.66 0.33
CA ALA A 62 20.39 -3.06 0.69
C ALA A 62 19.52 -3.21 1.95
N ARG A 63 19.48 -2.18 2.80
CA ARG A 63 18.65 -2.15 4.01
C ARG A 63 17.56 -1.12 3.84
N ASN A 64 16.31 -1.54 4.07
CA ASN A 64 15.21 -0.60 4.18
C ASN A 64 15.46 0.35 5.36
N MET A 65 15.63 1.63 5.07
CA MET A 65 15.80 2.67 6.10
C MET A 65 14.42 3.12 6.62
N THR A 66 14.36 3.51 7.89
CA THR A 66 13.12 4.09 8.42
C THR A 66 13.06 5.57 8.09
N LEU A 67 11.84 6.14 8.07
CA LEU A 67 11.68 7.60 7.96
C LEU A 67 12.39 8.36 9.09
N GLY A 68 12.51 7.74 10.27
CA GLY A 68 13.32 8.29 11.37
C GLY A 68 14.80 8.39 11.01
N SER A 69 15.39 7.33 10.43
CA SER A 69 16.77 7.38 9.95
C SER A 69 16.98 8.40 8.83
N LEU A 70 16.04 8.50 7.89
CA LEU A 70 16.06 9.54 6.87
C LEU A 70 16.05 10.94 7.49
N SER A 71 15.15 11.18 8.44
CA SER A 71 15.05 12.45 9.16
C SER A 71 16.34 12.81 9.89
N ASP A 72 16.96 11.85 10.59
CA ASP A 72 18.22 12.06 11.31
C ASP A 72 19.37 12.41 10.34
N ILE A 73 19.44 11.72 9.21
CA ILE A 73 20.42 12.01 8.14
C ILE A 73 20.22 13.43 7.61
N CYS A 74 19.00 13.78 7.22
CA CYS A 74 18.70 15.11 6.71
C CYS A 74 19.02 16.20 7.73
N PHE A 75 18.66 15.99 9.01
CA PHE A 75 18.99 16.90 10.10
C PHE A 75 20.51 17.09 10.26
N ALA A 76 21.29 16.00 10.24
CA ALA A 76 22.75 16.05 10.32
C ALA A 76 23.42 16.75 9.12
N LEU A 77 22.73 16.80 7.98
CA LEU A 77 23.15 17.52 6.77
C LEU A 77 22.61 18.95 6.71
N GLY A 78 21.74 19.36 7.63
CA GLY A 78 21.10 20.68 7.61
C GLY A 78 20.07 20.85 6.49
N VAL A 79 19.55 19.74 5.94
CA VAL A 79 18.54 19.75 4.87
C VAL A 79 17.19 19.28 5.39
N LYS A 80 16.11 19.69 4.72
CA LYS A 80 14.74 19.29 5.09
C LYS A 80 14.20 18.31 4.04
N PRO A 81 13.79 17.09 4.43
CA PRO A 81 13.20 16.15 3.49
C PRO A 81 11.80 16.61 3.08
N LYS A 82 11.44 16.37 1.81
CA LYS A 82 10.09 16.57 1.28
C LYS A 82 9.62 15.27 0.63
N VAL A 83 8.49 14.74 1.10
CA VAL A 83 7.88 13.53 0.55
C VAL A 83 6.60 13.92 -0.19
N ASN A 84 6.48 13.52 -1.45
CA ASN A 84 5.28 13.69 -2.25
C ASN A 84 4.68 12.31 -2.51
N ILE A 85 3.37 12.15 -2.28
CA ILE A 85 2.63 10.94 -2.63
C ILE A 85 1.90 11.23 -3.93
N VAL A 86 2.26 10.51 -4.99
CA VAL A 86 1.60 10.60 -6.29
C VAL A 86 0.54 9.50 -6.35
N VAL A 87 -0.68 9.88 -6.72
CA VAL A 87 -1.72 8.91 -7.06
C VAL A 87 -1.54 8.60 -8.54
N GLU A 88 -1.08 7.40 -8.83
CA GLU A 88 -1.17 6.89 -10.19
C GLU A 88 -2.62 6.51 -10.46
N PRO A 89 -3.25 7.06 -11.51
CA PRO A 89 -4.57 6.60 -11.91
C PRO A 89 -4.42 5.13 -12.29
N ILE A 90 -5.00 4.26 -11.48
CA ILE A 90 -5.35 2.92 -11.92
C ILE A 90 -6.27 3.18 -13.11
N LEU A 91 -5.89 2.76 -14.32
CA LEU A 91 -6.70 2.94 -15.52
C LEU A 91 -8.17 2.72 -15.15
N ASP A 92 -9.02 3.72 -15.44
CA ASP A 92 -10.47 3.82 -15.18
C ASP A 92 -11.31 2.67 -15.79
N ASP A 93 -10.69 1.54 -16.17
CA ASP A 93 -11.29 0.42 -16.92
C ASP A 93 -12.07 -0.58 -16.06
N LEU A 94 -12.26 -0.29 -14.77
CA LEU A 94 -13.49 -0.71 -14.12
C LEU A 94 -14.42 0.49 -14.14
N ALA A 95 -14.97 0.75 -15.33
CA ALA A 95 -16.35 1.16 -15.43
C ALA A 95 -17.14 0.20 -14.53
N PHE A 96 -17.34 0.59 -13.27
CA PHE A 96 -18.34 0.05 -12.39
C PHE A 96 -19.66 0.46 -13.02
N ASP A 97 -20.00 -0.25 -14.09
CA ASP A 97 -21.33 -0.32 -14.60
C ASP A 97 -22.09 -1.09 -13.51
N TRP A 98 -22.60 -0.35 -12.53
CA TRP A 98 -23.71 -0.83 -11.73
C TRP A 98 -24.86 -1.04 -12.71
N THR A 99 -24.83 -2.14 -13.45
CA THR A 99 -26.02 -2.65 -14.09
C THR A 99 -26.91 -3.04 -12.93
N MET A 100 -27.89 -2.18 -12.63
CA MET A 100 -29.10 -2.63 -11.96
C MET A 100 -29.63 -3.76 -12.83
N GLU A 101 -29.30 -5.00 -12.48
CA GLU A 101 -30.13 -6.12 -12.87
C GLU A 101 -31.48 -5.80 -12.24
N ASN A 102 -32.39 -5.26 -13.07
CA ASN A 102 -33.82 -5.40 -12.86
C ASN A 102 -34.15 -6.89 -13.01
N ASP A 103 -33.57 -7.72 -12.15
CA ASP A 103 -34.11 -9.03 -11.91
C ASP A 103 -35.33 -8.73 -11.05
N GLU A 104 -36.51 -8.78 -11.68
CA GLU A 104 -37.78 -8.80 -10.96
C GLU A 104 -37.76 -10.05 -10.09
N LEU A 105 -37.15 -9.94 -8.91
CA LEU A 105 -37.17 -10.98 -7.89
C LEU A 105 -38.65 -11.21 -7.61
N LYS A 106 -39.18 -12.34 -8.09
CA LYS A 106 -40.50 -12.83 -7.71
C LYS A 106 -40.42 -13.24 -6.25
N VAL A 107 -40.57 -12.24 -5.38
CA VAL A 107 -40.47 -12.38 -3.92
C VAL A 107 -41.41 -13.48 -3.43
N GLU A 108 -42.53 -13.71 -4.13
CA GLU A 108 -43.49 -14.77 -3.86
C GLU A 108 -42.90 -16.19 -3.99
N GLU A 109 -42.05 -16.46 -4.98
CA GLU A 109 -41.42 -17.79 -5.18
C GLU A 109 -40.30 -18.05 -4.16
N LEU A 110 -39.58 -16.99 -3.73
CA LEU A 110 -38.50 -17.10 -2.76
C LEU A 110 -39.02 -17.31 -1.32
N ILE A 111 -40.16 -16.68 -0.97
CA ILE A 111 -40.80 -16.88 0.34
C ILE A 111 -41.37 -18.30 0.44
N GLN A 112 -41.99 -18.83 -0.62
CA GLN A 112 -42.59 -20.17 -0.60
C GLN A 112 -41.56 -21.31 -0.53
N ASN A 113 -40.36 -21.14 -1.10
CA ASN A 113 -39.33 -22.18 -1.16
C ASN A 113 -38.40 -22.21 0.06
N SER A 114 -38.46 -21.20 0.94
CA SER A 114 -37.61 -21.16 2.13
C SER A 114 -38.25 -21.92 3.28
N GLN A 115 -37.61 -23.03 3.67
CA GLN A 115 -38.10 -23.91 4.75
C GLN A 115 -38.18 -23.23 6.14
N ASN A 116 -37.62 -22.02 6.31
CA ASN A 116 -37.54 -21.32 7.61
C ASN A 116 -38.13 -19.89 7.58
N ILE A 117 -38.94 -19.53 6.58
CA ILE A 117 -39.63 -18.23 6.54
C ILE A 117 -41.11 -18.45 6.85
N PHE A 118 -41.57 -17.94 7.98
CA PHE A 118 -42.98 -17.87 8.31
C PHE A 118 -43.59 -16.61 7.66
N ASP A 119 -44.53 -16.78 6.74
CA ASP A 119 -45.23 -15.65 6.13
C ASP A 119 -46.21 -15.01 7.14
N CYS A 120 -45.93 -13.77 7.54
CA CYS A 120 -46.76 -13.01 8.48
C CYS A 120 -48.19 -12.72 7.98
N ARG A 121 -48.48 -12.97 6.70
CA ARG A 121 -49.82 -12.86 6.10
C ARG A 121 -50.67 -14.11 6.34
N ASP A 122 -50.06 -15.24 6.68
CA ASP A 122 -50.79 -16.48 6.96
C ASP A 122 -51.29 -16.50 8.41
N ARG A 123 -52.53 -16.03 8.62
CA ARG A 123 -53.13 -15.89 9.96
C ARG A 123 -53.45 -17.21 10.67
N LYS A 124 -53.26 -18.37 10.03
CA LYS A 124 -53.68 -19.67 10.57
C LYS A 124 -52.81 -20.18 11.73
N GLU A 125 -51.57 -19.69 11.88
CA GLU A 125 -50.62 -20.22 12.85
C GLU A 125 -50.39 -19.33 14.10
N TRP A 126 -51.03 -18.17 14.15
CA TRP A 126 -50.88 -17.22 15.26
C TRP A 126 -51.84 -17.55 16.41
N LYS A 127 -51.65 -18.70 17.08
CA LYS A 127 -52.27 -18.92 18.40
C LYS A 127 -51.39 -18.30 19.47
N THR A 128 -51.83 -17.18 20.03
CA THR A 128 -51.25 -16.61 21.24
C THR A 128 -51.47 -17.61 22.37
N LEU A 129 -50.39 -18.17 22.93
CA LEU A 129 -50.46 -18.86 24.21
C LEU A 129 -50.74 -17.81 25.29
N VAL A 130 -52.03 -17.60 25.57
CA VAL A 130 -52.46 -16.94 26.79
C VAL A 130 -52.45 -18.01 27.89
N ALA A 131 -51.83 -17.67 29.01
CA ALA A 131 -51.59 -18.53 30.18
C ALA A 131 -52.85 -19.20 30.75
#